data_AF-A0A954JK98-F1
#
_entry.id   AF-A0A954JK98-F1
#
_cell.length_a   1.000
_cell.length_b   1.000
_cell.length_c   1.000
_cell.angle_alpha   90.00
_cell.angle_beta   90.00
_cell.angle_gamma   90.00
#
_symmetry.space_group_name_H-M   'P 1'
#
loop_
_entity.id
_entity.type
_entity.pdbx_description
1 polymer ?
#
loop_
_entity_poly.entity_id
_entity_poly.type
_entity_poly.pdbx_seq_one_letter_code
_entity_poly.pdbx_strand_id
1 'polypeptide(L)'
;MPDIEEIDELLASLGFSQDSGTSPQAMENPLARQPRPTSLSRESIRDEQETHGSDGSGTSPLLGSRQIFTPRSPDSLEQSGLTLSEVADIILKFMAYRGVETGFNIARHVGLRFPLIDGLMRQLKADRLVAYKNSAGGADYIYELTDVGRERAKELSRACSYFGTAPVPLEQYIASVQAQSIAGRKPPLSAIASAFGDLEVNERILSNIGQAIHSGRGMFLFGPPGNGKTSLAERITKSFGDSIWVPRAIVAAGEIVRLYDPNRHKLFNGEAPWGDDVDGRWVQIERPTITAGGELRMDNLEVSYIRNSGVGEAPLQLKANCGTLLIDDFGRQRMAIDELLNRWIVPLEQRHDFLHLESGRMIQVPFDELIIFSSNLEPRDLVDDAFLRRIPYKIEVRDPSQEEFETLFQKVAKDWEFRIEPGVIDYMIQKHYLGIERPFRFCHPRDLIRQIENRCTLHDLPRTVTMDAVDQAFENYFSVM
;
A
#
# COMPACT_ATOMS: atom_id res chain seq x y z
N MET A 1 27.46 33.03 -21.33
CA MET A 1 26.42 33.54 -20.42
C MET A 1 25.57 34.46 -21.26
N PRO A 2 24.28 34.14 -21.49
CA PRO A 2 23.40 35.02 -22.25
C PRO A 2 23.12 36.30 -21.43
N ASP A 3 22.86 37.38 -22.15
CA ASP A 3 22.73 38.74 -21.61
C ASP A 3 21.43 38.88 -20.80
N ILE A 4 21.47 39.64 -19.71
CA ILE A 4 20.36 39.78 -18.76
C ILE A 4 19.10 40.37 -19.45
N GLU A 5 19.28 41.13 -20.53
CA GLU A 5 18.18 41.71 -21.33
C GLU A 5 17.35 40.66 -22.10
N GLU A 6 17.95 39.54 -22.55
CA GLU A 6 17.21 38.47 -23.25
C GLU A 6 16.28 37.69 -22.30
N ILE A 7 16.57 37.67 -21.01
CA ILE A 7 15.75 36.99 -20.00
C ILE A 7 14.52 37.84 -19.64
N ASP A 8 14.68 39.16 -19.57
CA ASP A 8 13.58 40.08 -19.25
C ASP A 8 12.54 40.18 -20.40
N GLU A 9 12.96 40.11 -21.67
CA GLU A 9 12.03 40.02 -22.81
C GLU A 9 11.25 38.69 -22.82
N LEU A 10 11.89 37.58 -22.43
CA LEU A 10 11.23 36.27 -22.35
C LEU A 10 10.16 36.26 -21.24
N LEU A 11 10.44 36.89 -20.10
CA LEU A 11 9.51 36.97 -18.96
C LEU A 11 8.33 37.92 -19.23
N ALA A 12 8.56 39.00 -19.99
CA ALA A 12 7.49 39.89 -20.44
C ALA A 12 6.54 39.21 -21.45
N SER A 13 7.07 38.35 -22.33
CA SER A 13 6.26 37.59 -23.30
C SER A 13 5.36 36.53 -22.64
N LEU A 14 5.69 36.11 -21.42
CA LEU A 14 4.94 35.14 -20.61
C LEU A 14 3.99 35.81 -19.59
N GLY A 15 3.83 37.13 -19.65
CA GLY A 15 2.83 37.85 -18.86
C GLY A 15 3.22 38.15 -17.41
N PHE A 16 4.51 38.07 -17.07
CA PHE A 16 5.00 38.40 -15.74
C PHE A 16 5.71 39.77 -15.76
N SER A 17 4.99 40.83 -15.36
CA SER A 17 5.57 42.16 -15.11
C SER A 17 5.97 42.29 -13.64
N GLN A 18 7.20 42.70 -13.36
CA GLN A 18 7.62 43.11 -12.01
C GLN A 18 7.23 44.57 -11.76
N ASP A 19 6.29 44.80 -10.86
CA ASP A 19 6.03 46.14 -10.31
C ASP A 19 6.63 46.27 -8.91
N SER A 20 7.56 47.22 -8.78
CA SER A 20 8.19 47.62 -7.54
C SER A 20 7.40 48.72 -6.83
N GLY A 21 6.87 48.40 -5.64
CA GLY A 21 6.81 49.27 -4.46
C GLY A 21 5.86 50.48 -4.41
N THR A 22 4.79 50.37 -3.61
CA THR A 22 4.35 51.40 -2.64
C THR A 22 3.28 50.81 -1.68
N SER A 23 3.42 51.05 -0.37
CA SER A 23 2.54 50.53 0.72
C SER A 23 1.41 51.53 1.09
N PRO A 24 0.50 51.24 2.06
CA PRO A 24 -0.87 50.81 1.80
C PRO A 24 -1.94 51.79 2.31
N GLN A 25 -3.07 51.89 1.61
CA GLN A 25 -4.31 52.43 2.19
C GLN A 25 -5.47 51.47 1.95
N ALA A 26 -6.25 51.31 3.02
CA ALA A 26 -7.33 50.37 3.21
C ALA A 26 -8.48 50.53 2.21
N MET A 27 -8.99 49.41 1.70
CA MET A 27 -10.42 49.22 1.38
C MET A 27 -10.77 47.73 1.44
N GLU A 28 -12.02 47.48 1.80
CA GLU A 28 -12.57 46.30 2.48
C GLU A 28 -12.74 45.06 1.59
N ASN A 29 -12.61 43.87 2.19
CA ASN A 29 -12.96 42.59 1.59
C ASN A 29 -14.30 42.08 2.16
N PRO A 30 -15.39 41.99 1.35
CA PRO A 30 -16.66 41.45 1.79
C PRO A 30 -16.75 39.97 1.43
N LEU A 31 -16.56 39.05 2.40
CA LEU A 31 -17.10 37.69 2.44
C LEU A 31 -16.57 36.94 3.68
N ALA A 32 -16.94 37.45 4.86
CA ALA A 32 -16.82 36.71 6.12
C ALA A 32 -18.18 36.74 6.81
N ARG A 33 -19.01 35.71 6.60
CA ARG A 33 -20.18 35.41 7.42
C ARG A 33 -20.35 33.90 7.56
N GLN A 34 -19.88 33.35 8.67
CA GLN A 34 -20.39 32.10 9.24
C GLN A 34 -20.92 32.40 10.65
N PRO A 35 -22.11 31.91 11.03
CA PRO A 35 -22.69 32.21 12.33
C PRO A 35 -22.12 31.30 13.43
N ARG A 36 -21.97 31.88 14.63
CA ARG A 36 -21.63 31.17 15.88
C ARG A 36 -22.81 30.31 16.35
N PRO A 37 -22.59 29.12 16.94
CA PRO A 37 -23.68 28.38 17.56
C PRO A 37 -24.01 28.94 18.96
N THR A 38 -25.30 29.17 19.15
CA THR A 38 -25.96 29.62 20.37
C THR A 38 -25.96 28.53 21.43
N SER A 39 -25.72 28.91 22.67
CA SER A 39 -25.87 28.09 23.88
C SER A 39 -27.28 27.53 24.00
N LEU A 40 -27.41 26.21 24.12
CA LEU A 40 -28.64 25.54 24.56
C LEU A 40 -28.43 24.88 25.93
N SER A 41 -29.49 25.00 26.69
CA SER A 41 -29.68 24.88 28.13
C SER A 41 -29.63 23.44 28.66
N ARG A 42 -29.21 23.35 29.93
CA ARG A 42 -29.32 22.18 30.80
C ARG A 42 -30.80 21.84 31.06
N GLU A 43 -31.16 20.59 30.85
CA GLU A 43 -32.29 19.83 31.43
C GLU A 43 -32.19 18.43 30.78
N SER A 44 -32.35 17.26 31.41
CA SER A 44 -32.60 16.84 32.78
C SER A 44 -32.19 15.35 32.82
N ILE A 45 -31.38 14.96 33.79
CA ILE A 45 -31.00 13.55 34.03
C ILE A 45 -32.13 12.94 34.87
N ARG A 46 -32.72 11.85 34.39
CA ARG A 46 -33.53 10.94 35.21
C ARG A 46 -32.74 9.65 35.38
N ASP A 47 -32.38 9.39 36.63
CA ASP A 47 -31.99 8.09 37.14
C ASP A 47 -33.12 7.09 36.97
N GLU A 48 -32.80 5.86 36.57
CA GLU A 48 -33.47 4.65 37.09
C GLU A 48 -32.60 3.41 36.90
N GLN A 49 -31.89 3.10 37.99
CA GLN A 49 -31.68 1.79 38.63
C GLN A 49 -31.01 0.63 37.88
N GLU A 50 -29.84 0.30 38.42
CA GLU A 50 -29.10 -0.95 38.35
C GLU A 50 -29.95 -2.19 38.65
N THR A 51 -29.67 -3.28 37.94
CA THR A 51 -29.77 -4.63 38.49
C THR A 51 -28.45 -5.36 38.23
N HIS A 52 -27.84 -5.80 39.33
CA HIS A 52 -26.59 -6.54 39.39
C HIS A 52 -26.71 -7.92 38.73
N GLY A 53 -25.70 -8.28 37.95
CA GLY A 53 -25.35 -9.65 37.58
C GLY A 53 -23.86 -9.73 37.33
N SER A 54 -23.13 -10.32 38.27
CA SER A 54 -21.70 -10.61 38.22
C SER A 54 -21.40 -11.76 37.27
N ASP A 55 -20.38 -11.65 36.40
CA ASP A 55 -19.16 -12.44 36.52
C ASP A 55 -18.14 -12.13 35.42
N GLY A 56 -16.87 -12.29 35.78
CA GLY A 56 -15.70 -11.70 35.16
C GLY A 56 -15.29 -12.22 33.79
N SER A 57 -14.79 -11.32 32.95
CA SER A 57 -13.54 -11.51 32.23
C SER A 57 -12.92 -10.14 31.88
N GLY A 58 -11.64 -9.98 32.21
CA GLY A 58 -10.93 -8.70 32.12
C GLY A 58 -10.83 -8.19 30.69
N THR A 59 -11.52 -7.08 30.41
CA THR A 59 -11.33 -6.29 29.20
C THR A 59 -10.37 -5.15 29.53
N SER A 60 -9.27 -5.07 28.77
CA SER A 60 -8.36 -3.92 28.82
C SER A 60 -9.11 -2.63 28.45
N PRO A 61 -8.74 -1.46 29.02
CA PRO A 61 -9.51 -0.24 28.84
C PRO A 61 -9.46 0.23 27.38
N LEU A 62 -10.66 0.28 26.80
CA LEU A 62 -11.12 0.97 25.61
C LEU A 62 -10.18 2.10 25.13
N LEU A 63 -9.41 1.83 24.07
CA LEU A 63 -9.13 2.86 23.07
C LEU A 63 -10.48 3.29 22.49
N GLY A 64 -10.78 4.58 22.50
CA GLY A 64 -12.00 5.11 21.89
C GLY A 64 -12.23 4.49 20.51
N SER A 65 -13.41 3.91 20.31
CA SER A 65 -13.83 3.19 19.10
C SER A 65 -13.86 4.12 17.90
N ARG A 66 -12.69 4.40 17.33
CA ARG A 66 -12.57 5.12 16.06
C ARG A 66 -13.13 4.18 14.99
N GLN A 67 -14.27 4.57 14.40
CA GLN A 67 -14.95 3.77 13.38
C GLN A 67 -13.95 3.41 12.27
N ILE A 68 -13.75 2.10 12.08
CA ILE A 68 -13.01 1.58 10.93
C ILE A 68 -13.86 1.91 9.70
N PHE A 69 -13.24 2.52 8.69
CA PHE A 69 -13.92 2.78 7.42
C PHE A 69 -14.41 1.46 6.83
N THR A 70 -15.70 1.40 6.48
CA THR A 70 -16.30 0.29 5.76
C THR A 70 -17.10 0.87 4.61
N PRO A 71 -16.82 0.49 3.35
CA PRO A 71 -17.53 1.02 2.20
C PRO A 71 -18.96 0.47 2.17
N ARG A 72 -19.95 1.36 2.18
CA ARG A 72 -21.36 0.98 2.18
C ARG A 72 -21.87 0.75 0.77
N SER A 73 -22.60 -0.34 0.57
CA SER A 73 -23.28 -0.63 -0.69
C SER A 73 -24.14 0.56 -1.14
N PRO A 74 -24.03 1.01 -2.41
CA PRO A 74 -24.86 2.10 -2.90
C PRO A 74 -26.33 1.66 -3.02
N ASP A 75 -27.24 2.57 -2.68
CA ASP A 75 -28.68 2.38 -2.81
C ASP A 75 -29.24 2.74 -4.19
N SER A 76 -28.47 3.49 -4.99
CA SER A 76 -28.81 3.88 -6.35
C SER A 76 -27.56 3.98 -7.25
N LEU A 77 -27.76 4.07 -8.57
CA LEU A 77 -26.65 4.30 -9.50
C LEU A 77 -26.01 5.68 -9.27
N GLU A 78 -26.82 6.69 -8.96
CA GLU A 78 -26.33 8.03 -8.63
C GLU A 78 -25.42 8.01 -7.40
N GLN A 79 -25.78 7.27 -6.35
CA GLN A 79 -24.93 7.11 -5.16
C GLN A 79 -23.65 6.32 -5.48
N SER A 80 -23.73 5.35 -6.40
CA SER A 80 -22.52 4.64 -6.86
C SER A 80 -21.54 5.57 -7.59
N GLY A 81 -22.03 6.73 -8.05
CA GLY A 81 -21.29 7.73 -8.82
C GLY A 81 -21.02 7.31 -10.26
N LEU A 82 -21.79 6.33 -10.76
CA LEU A 82 -21.71 5.82 -12.13
C LEU A 82 -23.02 6.07 -12.86
N THR A 83 -22.90 6.28 -14.15
CA THR A 83 -24.03 6.35 -15.07
C THR A 83 -24.53 4.95 -15.42
N LEU A 84 -25.77 4.89 -15.90
CA LEU A 84 -26.37 3.65 -16.40
C LEU A 84 -25.55 3.04 -17.54
N SER A 85 -25.03 3.87 -18.44
CA SER A 85 -24.23 3.39 -19.58
C SER A 85 -22.93 2.74 -19.14
N GLU A 86 -22.22 3.30 -18.16
CA GLU A 86 -20.95 2.75 -17.68
C GLU A 86 -21.13 1.34 -17.09
N VAL A 87 -22.20 1.13 -16.31
CA VAL A 87 -22.50 -0.19 -15.74
C VAL A 87 -23.01 -1.15 -16.83
N ALA A 88 -23.89 -0.67 -17.73
CA ALA A 88 -24.39 -1.45 -18.86
C ALA A 88 -23.25 -1.96 -19.75
N ASP A 89 -22.28 -1.10 -20.07
CA ASP A 89 -21.16 -1.45 -20.94
C ASP A 89 -20.32 -2.58 -20.33
N ILE A 90 -20.09 -2.55 -19.02
CA ILE A 90 -19.40 -3.62 -18.28
C ILE A 90 -20.20 -4.93 -18.36
N ILE A 91 -21.51 -4.88 -18.12
CA ILE A 91 -22.40 -6.06 -18.17
C ILE A 91 -22.40 -6.68 -19.56
N LEU A 92 -22.56 -5.88 -20.62
CA LEU A 92 -22.59 -6.38 -22.00
C LEU A 92 -21.27 -7.07 -22.36
N LYS A 93 -20.13 -6.47 -22.00
CA LYS A 93 -18.81 -7.08 -22.22
C LYS A 93 -18.63 -8.37 -21.44
N PHE A 94 -19.05 -8.39 -20.16
CA PHE A 94 -19.00 -9.59 -19.32
C PHE A 94 -19.88 -10.72 -19.88
N MET A 95 -21.11 -10.41 -20.28
CA MET A 95 -22.02 -11.37 -20.89
C MET A 95 -21.52 -11.88 -22.23
N ALA A 96 -20.84 -11.05 -23.04
CA ALA A 96 -20.23 -11.50 -24.30
C ALA A 96 -19.14 -12.54 -24.06
N TYR A 97 -18.39 -12.41 -22.96
CA TYR A 97 -17.37 -13.39 -22.56
C TYR A 97 -17.99 -14.68 -21.96
N ARG A 98 -19.01 -14.56 -21.10
CA ARG A 98 -19.64 -15.71 -20.42
C ARG A 98 -20.66 -16.47 -21.28
N GLY A 99 -21.28 -15.81 -22.24
CA GLY A 99 -22.37 -16.32 -23.07
C GLY A 99 -23.74 -16.22 -22.41
N VAL A 100 -23.92 -16.90 -21.26
CA VAL A 100 -25.18 -16.88 -20.47
C VAL A 100 -24.87 -16.78 -18.98
N GLU A 101 -25.68 -16.03 -18.24
CA GLU A 101 -25.46 -15.84 -16.80
C GLU A 101 -26.76 -15.43 -16.09
N THR A 102 -26.84 -15.65 -14.78
CA THR A 102 -27.97 -15.17 -13.97
C THR A 102 -27.80 -13.70 -13.57
N GLY A 103 -28.91 -12.99 -13.31
CA GLY A 103 -28.84 -11.61 -12.83
C GLY A 103 -28.10 -11.50 -11.50
N PHE A 104 -28.25 -12.48 -10.61
CA PHE A 104 -27.50 -12.54 -9.34
C PHE A 104 -25.99 -12.64 -9.56
N ASN A 105 -25.53 -13.50 -10.47
CA ASN A 105 -24.11 -13.65 -10.76
C ASN A 105 -23.54 -12.42 -11.48
N ILE A 106 -24.32 -11.80 -12.37
CA ILE A 106 -23.96 -10.49 -12.97
C ILE A 106 -23.77 -9.46 -11.86
N ALA A 107 -24.70 -9.37 -10.90
CA ALA A 107 -24.64 -8.41 -9.82
C ALA A 107 -23.41 -8.61 -8.93
N ARG A 108 -23.13 -9.86 -8.55
CA ARG A 108 -21.93 -10.23 -7.81
C ARG A 108 -20.64 -9.89 -8.56
N HIS A 109 -20.60 -10.12 -9.88
CA HIS A 109 -19.43 -9.83 -10.71
C HIS A 109 -19.16 -8.33 -10.83
N VAL A 110 -20.21 -7.54 -11.08
CA VAL A 110 -20.15 -6.08 -11.16
C VAL A 110 -19.96 -5.44 -9.79
N GLY A 111 -20.21 -6.16 -8.70
CA GLY A 111 -20.02 -5.67 -7.33
C GLY A 111 -21.10 -4.68 -6.89
N LEU A 112 -22.28 -4.72 -7.49
CA LEU A 112 -23.42 -3.90 -7.12
C LEU A 112 -24.57 -4.79 -6.67
N ARG A 113 -25.45 -4.27 -5.81
CA ARG A 113 -26.57 -5.05 -5.26
C ARG A 113 -27.54 -5.51 -6.36
N PHE A 114 -28.07 -6.72 -6.19
CA PHE A 114 -28.98 -7.33 -7.16
C PHE A 114 -30.18 -6.44 -7.57
N PRO A 115 -30.87 -5.70 -6.68
CA PRO A 115 -31.97 -4.84 -7.10
C PRO A 115 -31.59 -3.76 -8.14
N LEU A 116 -30.38 -3.20 -8.04
CA LEU A 116 -29.89 -2.21 -9.02
C LEU A 116 -29.66 -2.87 -10.38
N ILE A 117 -29.08 -4.06 -10.36
CA ILE A 117 -28.71 -4.80 -11.56
C ILE A 117 -29.95 -5.39 -12.23
N ASP A 118 -30.92 -5.92 -11.48
CA ASP A 118 -32.20 -6.39 -12.01
C ASP A 118 -32.96 -5.26 -12.73
N GLY A 119 -33.00 -4.06 -12.16
CA GLY A 119 -33.54 -2.86 -12.83
C GLY A 119 -32.84 -2.57 -14.17
N LEU A 120 -31.51 -2.61 -14.17
CA LEU A 120 -30.70 -2.38 -15.37
C LEU A 120 -30.91 -3.47 -16.44
N MET A 121 -30.98 -4.74 -16.03
CA MET A 121 -31.21 -5.86 -16.93
C MET A 121 -32.59 -5.79 -17.61
N ARG A 122 -33.62 -5.30 -16.91
CA ARG A 122 -34.94 -5.05 -17.52
C ARG A 122 -34.87 -3.95 -18.58
N GLN A 123 -34.09 -2.90 -18.36
CA GLN A 123 -33.88 -1.84 -19.34
C GLN A 123 -33.10 -2.36 -20.56
N LEU A 124 -31.98 -3.06 -20.35
CA LEU A 124 -31.21 -3.68 -21.44
C LEU A 124 -32.06 -4.64 -22.28
N LYS A 125 -33.03 -5.32 -21.65
CA LYS A 125 -34.00 -6.16 -22.35
C LYS A 125 -35.02 -5.34 -23.14
N ALA A 126 -35.54 -4.26 -22.57
CA ALA A 126 -36.44 -3.33 -23.27
C ALA A 126 -35.76 -2.74 -24.51
N ASP A 127 -34.46 -2.44 -24.40
CA ASP A 127 -33.60 -1.95 -25.48
C ASP A 127 -33.16 -3.06 -26.46
N ARG A 128 -33.61 -4.30 -26.24
CA ARG A 128 -33.32 -5.50 -27.06
C ARG A 128 -31.84 -5.87 -27.14
N LEU A 129 -31.03 -5.49 -26.15
CA LEU A 129 -29.62 -5.86 -26.05
C LEU A 129 -29.45 -7.24 -25.38
N VAL A 130 -30.35 -7.58 -24.46
CA VAL A 130 -30.39 -8.89 -23.80
C VAL A 130 -31.76 -9.55 -23.93
N ALA A 131 -31.82 -10.86 -23.80
CA ALA A 131 -33.04 -11.65 -23.79
C ALA A 131 -33.06 -12.61 -22.59
N TYR A 132 -34.26 -13.01 -22.19
CA TYR A 132 -34.42 -14.11 -21.24
C TYR A 132 -34.28 -15.43 -21.97
N LYS A 133 -33.34 -16.25 -21.51
CA LYS A 133 -33.20 -17.63 -21.99
C LYS A 133 -34.16 -18.56 -21.25
N ASN A 134 -34.20 -18.45 -19.92
CA ASN A 134 -35.04 -19.22 -19.00
C ASN A 134 -35.27 -18.42 -17.71
N SER A 135 -36.28 -18.81 -16.92
CA SER A 135 -36.38 -18.39 -15.51
C SER A 135 -35.30 -19.08 -14.67
N ALA A 136 -34.65 -18.35 -13.78
CA ALA A 136 -33.88 -18.95 -12.69
C ALA A 136 -34.79 -19.11 -11.47
N GLY A 137 -34.34 -19.82 -10.43
CA GLY A 137 -35.11 -19.94 -9.19
C GLY A 137 -35.34 -18.58 -8.51
N GLY A 138 -36.51 -18.37 -7.91
CA GLY A 138 -36.88 -17.10 -7.28
C GLY A 138 -37.36 -16.04 -8.30
N ALA A 139 -36.96 -14.78 -8.10
CA ALA A 139 -37.27 -13.64 -8.96
C ALA A 139 -36.13 -13.28 -9.94
N ASP A 140 -35.22 -14.22 -10.21
CA ASP A 140 -34.06 -14.04 -11.10
C ASP A 140 -34.28 -14.73 -12.47
N TYR A 141 -33.52 -14.32 -13.48
CA TYR A 141 -33.58 -14.86 -14.84
C TYR A 141 -32.19 -15.22 -15.35
N ILE A 142 -32.15 -16.18 -16.29
CA ILE A 142 -30.96 -16.46 -17.07
C ILE A 142 -31.00 -15.56 -18.30
N TYR A 143 -29.98 -14.71 -18.44
CA TYR A 143 -29.85 -13.75 -19.51
C TYR A 143 -28.87 -14.23 -20.58
N GLU A 144 -29.15 -13.88 -21.83
CA GLU A 144 -28.23 -14.02 -22.95
C GLU A 144 -28.23 -12.75 -23.81
N LEU A 145 -27.11 -12.47 -24.48
CA LEU A 145 -27.05 -11.36 -25.43
C LEU A 145 -27.85 -11.68 -26.70
N THR A 146 -28.59 -10.70 -27.20
CA THR A 146 -29.11 -10.73 -28.56
C THR A 146 -27.99 -10.50 -29.57
N ASP A 147 -28.25 -10.64 -30.87
CA ASP A 147 -27.24 -10.33 -31.89
C ASP A 147 -26.85 -8.85 -31.89
N VAL A 148 -27.81 -7.96 -31.63
CA VAL A 148 -27.54 -6.52 -31.45
C VAL A 148 -26.68 -6.28 -30.20
N GLY A 149 -26.99 -6.95 -29.08
CA GLY A 149 -26.18 -6.88 -27.87
C GLY A 149 -24.76 -7.41 -28.06
N ARG A 150 -24.60 -8.49 -28.83
CA ARG A 150 -23.28 -9.07 -29.16
C ARG A 150 -22.43 -8.10 -29.98
N GLU A 151 -22.98 -7.47 -31.01
CA GLU A 151 -22.24 -6.49 -31.80
C GLU A 151 -21.87 -5.26 -30.96
N ARG A 152 -22.81 -4.76 -30.14
CA ARG A 152 -22.53 -3.65 -29.22
C ARG A 152 -21.41 -3.99 -28.23
N ALA A 153 -21.43 -5.18 -27.64
CA ALA A 153 -20.39 -5.64 -26.72
C ALA A 153 -19.02 -5.76 -27.39
N LYS A 154 -18.97 -6.18 -28.66
CA LYS A 154 -17.73 -6.22 -29.45
C LYS A 154 -17.17 -4.82 -29.70
N GLU A 155 -18.00 -3.85 -30.07
CA GLU A 155 -17.59 -2.45 -30.24
C GLU A 155 -17.01 -1.87 -28.94
N LEU A 156 -17.72 -2.05 -27.83
CA LEU A 156 -17.29 -1.59 -26.51
C LEU A 156 -15.97 -2.24 -26.09
N SER A 157 -15.79 -3.54 -26.34
CA SER A 157 -14.57 -4.28 -26.00
C SER A 157 -13.34 -3.82 -26.79
N ARG A 158 -13.52 -3.30 -28.02
CA ARG A 158 -12.44 -2.71 -28.82
C ARG A 158 -11.97 -1.37 -28.26
N ALA A 159 -12.89 -0.59 -27.68
CA ALA A 159 -12.55 0.68 -27.03
C ALA A 159 -11.94 0.45 -25.64
N CYS A 160 -12.54 -0.43 -24.85
CA CYS A 160 -12.06 -0.80 -23.52
C CYS A 160 -12.44 -2.24 -23.19
N SER A 161 -11.43 -3.08 -23.04
CA SER A 161 -11.53 -4.49 -22.69
C SER A 161 -11.90 -4.75 -21.22
N TYR A 162 -12.01 -3.73 -20.38
CA TYR A 162 -12.36 -3.91 -18.97
C TYR A 162 -13.81 -4.39 -18.81
N PHE A 163 -14.01 -5.57 -18.24
CA PHE A 163 -15.33 -6.09 -17.87
C PHE A 163 -15.33 -6.61 -16.43
N GLY A 164 -14.47 -6.07 -15.55
CA GLY A 164 -14.43 -6.46 -14.14
C GLY A 164 -15.56 -5.85 -13.33
N THR A 165 -15.31 -5.72 -12.03
CA THR A 165 -16.21 -5.05 -11.08
C THR A 165 -16.40 -3.58 -11.46
N ALA A 166 -17.59 -3.01 -11.26
CA ALA A 166 -17.83 -1.60 -11.56
C ALA A 166 -16.77 -0.71 -10.89
N PRO A 167 -16.13 0.21 -11.63
CA PRO A 167 -15.08 1.04 -11.06
C PRO A 167 -15.66 2.02 -10.05
N VAL A 168 -14.83 2.44 -9.10
CA VAL A 168 -15.18 3.47 -8.12
C VAL A 168 -14.69 4.83 -8.63
N PRO A 169 -15.52 5.90 -8.62
CA PRO A 169 -15.07 7.23 -9.00
C PRO A 169 -13.87 7.70 -8.18
N LEU A 170 -12.94 8.41 -8.83
CA LEU A 170 -11.71 8.89 -8.20
C LEU A 170 -11.96 9.67 -6.90
N GLU A 171 -13.01 10.48 -6.86
CA GLU A 171 -13.37 11.30 -5.69
C GLU A 171 -13.78 10.43 -4.49
N GLN A 172 -14.50 9.33 -4.74
CA GLN A 172 -14.87 8.36 -3.70
C GLN A 172 -13.63 7.61 -3.18
N TYR A 173 -12.71 7.27 -4.08
CA TYR A 173 -11.42 6.70 -3.70
C TYR A 173 -10.60 7.67 -2.84
N ILE A 174 -10.47 8.94 -3.22
CA ILE A 174 -9.76 9.97 -2.43
C ILE A 174 -10.36 10.08 -1.02
N ALA A 175 -11.69 10.14 -0.91
CA ALA A 175 -12.36 10.19 0.38
C ALA A 175 -12.07 8.95 1.25
N SER A 176 -12.01 7.76 0.64
CA SER A 176 -11.68 6.52 1.36
C SER A 176 -10.24 6.48 1.88
N VAL A 177 -9.28 7.07 1.13
CA VAL A 177 -7.89 7.18 1.56
C VAL A 177 -7.79 8.12 2.76
N GLN A 178 -8.46 9.27 2.71
CA GLN A 178 -8.52 10.21 3.84
C GLN A 178 -9.10 9.56 5.10
N ALA A 179 -10.17 8.77 4.96
CA ALA A 179 -10.79 8.06 6.08
C ALA A 179 -9.90 6.96 6.70
N GLN A 180 -8.96 6.42 5.92
CA GLN A 180 -8.09 5.30 6.30
C GLN A 180 -6.62 5.71 6.53
N SER A 181 -6.35 7.02 6.49
CA SER A 181 -5.02 7.58 6.35
C SER A 181 -4.04 7.15 7.45
N ILE A 182 -2.79 6.92 7.05
CA ILE A 182 -1.70 6.63 7.99
C ILE A 182 -1.25 7.88 8.74
N ALA A 183 -1.34 9.07 8.14
CA ALA A 183 -0.98 10.32 8.80
C ALA A 183 -1.88 10.63 10.00
N GLY A 184 -3.12 10.14 9.97
CA GLY A 184 -4.07 10.20 11.08
C GLY A 184 -3.85 9.14 12.17
N ARG A 185 -2.94 8.18 11.96
CA ARG A 185 -2.62 7.06 12.86
C ARG A 185 -1.25 7.25 13.48
N LYS A 186 -1.24 7.44 14.79
CA LYS A 186 -0.04 7.63 15.60
C LYS A 186 0.05 6.49 16.61
N PRO A 187 0.49 5.29 16.19
CA PRO A 187 0.54 4.14 17.08
C PRO A 187 1.43 4.46 18.29
N PRO A 188 1.05 4.04 19.51
CA PRO A 188 1.91 4.18 20.68
C PRO A 188 3.15 3.30 20.52
N LEU A 189 4.25 3.65 21.21
CA LEU A 189 5.50 2.89 21.16
C LEU A 189 5.30 1.40 21.51
N SER A 190 4.34 1.07 22.39
CA SER A 190 4.01 -0.31 22.73
C SER A 190 3.43 -1.12 21.56
N ALA A 191 2.59 -0.50 20.72
CA ALA A 191 2.07 -1.14 19.51
C ALA A 191 3.16 -1.34 18.46
N ILE A 192 4.07 -0.37 18.35
CA ILE A 192 5.26 -0.47 17.51
C ILE A 192 6.13 -1.62 18.01
N ALA A 193 6.51 -1.64 19.30
CA ALA A 193 7.30 -2.71 19.90
C ALA A 193 6.66 -4.09 19.69
N SER A 194 5.35 -4.22 19.82
CA SER A 194 4.63 -5.47 19.53
C SER A 194 4.76 -5.90 18.07
N ALA A 195 4.70 -4.96 17.12
CA ALA A 195 4.86 -5.25 15.69
C ALA A 195 6.28 -5.73 15.33
N PHE A 196 7.27 -5.37 16.15
CA PHE A 196 8.67 -5.82 16.03
C PHE A 196 9.00 -7.01 16.95
N GLY A 197 8.03 -7.59 17.68
CA GLY A 197 8.30 -8.60 18.70
C GLY A 197 8.94 -9.90 18.20
N ASP A 198 8.88 -10.15 16.88
CA ASP A 198 9.55 -11.27 16.23
C ASP A 198 11.02 -10.98 15.87
N LEU A 199 11.46 -9.72 15.93
CA LEU A 199 12.80 -9.26 15.59
C LEU A 199 13.57 -8.80 16.83
N GLU A 200 14.86 -9.12 16.87
CA GLU A 200 15.78 -8.55 17.85
C GLU A 200 16.21 -7.16 17.36
N VAL A 201 15.60 -6.12 17.91
CA VAL A 201 15.86 -4.73 17.56
C VAL A 201 16.27 -3.97 18.81
N ASN A 202 17.39 -3.27 18.74
CA ASN A 202 17.84 -2.39 19.81
C ASN A 202 16.80 -1.28 20.09
N GLU A 203 16.55 -0.98 21.36
CA GLU A 203 15.58 0.05 21.80
C GLU A 203 15.78 1.41 21.14
N ARG A 204 17.03 1.80 20.85
CA ARG A 204 17.36 3.05 20.16
C ARG A 204 16.85 3.06 18.72
N ILE A 205 17.03 1.96 17.99
CA ILE A 205 16.53 1.83 16.61
C ILE A 205 15.01 1.83 16.63
N LEU A 206 14.39 1.08 17.54
CA LEU A 206 12.94 1.03 17.71
C LEU A 206 12.35 2.42 18.02
N SER A 207 13.01 3.18 18.89
CA SER A 207 12.62 4.56 19.21
C SER A 207 12.75 5.50 18.01
N ASN A 208 13.84 5.41 17.23
CA ASN A 208 14.03 6.22 16.03
C ASN A 208 12.99 5.89 14.94
N ILE A 209 12.72 4.60 14.72
CA ILE A 209 11.66 4.14 13.82
C ILE A 209 10.30 4.63 14.32
N GLY A 210 10.05 4.56 15.63
CA GLY A 210 8.80 5.03 16.24
C GLY A 210 8.56 6.53 16.02
N GLN A 211 9.62 7.34 16.12
CA GLN A 211 9.54 8.77 15.79
C GLN A 211 9.24 9.01 14.31
N ALA A 212 9.88 8.26 13.42
CA ALA A 212 9.64 8.35 11.98
C ALA A 212 8.19 8.00 11.62
N ILE A 213 7.69 6.87 12.14
CA ILE A 213 6.29 6.43 12.06
C ILE A 213 5.34 7.54 12.54
N HIS A 214 5.59 8.10 13.73
CA HIS A 214 4.72 9.10 14.33
C HIS A 214 4.67 10.42 13.54
N SER A 215 5.75 10.74 12.83
CA SER A 215 5.81 11.91 11.95
C SER A 215 5.06 11.72 10.62
N GLY A 216 4.86 10.46 10.21
CA GLY A 216 4.35 10.06 8.91
C GLY A 216 5.26 10.42 7.72
N ARG A 217 6.46 10.99 7.96
CA ARG A 217 7.40 11.40 6.91
C ARG A 217 8.29 10.22 6.50
N GLY A 218 8.78 10.26 5.26
CA GLY A 218 9.66 9.22 4.75
C GLY A 218 10.96 9.08 5.55
N MET A 219 11.60 7.91 5.43
CA MET A 219 12.86 7.61 6.11
C MET A 219 13.86 6.85 5.21
N PHE A 220 15.14 7.00 5.53
CA PHE A 220 16.21 6.12 5.07
C PHE A 220 16.50 5.05 6.12
N LEU A 221 16.56 3.79 5.69
CA LEU A 221 17.22 2.70 6.39
C LEU A 221 18.53 2.44 5.64
N PHE A 222 19.67 2.73 6.24
CA PHE A 222 20.96 2.57 5.57
C PHE A 222 21.95 1.81 6.44
N GLY A 223 22.95 1.20 5.82
CA GLY A 223 23.98 0.43 6.51
C GLY A 223 24.35 -0.84 5.75
N PRO A 224 25.25 -1.67 6.29
CA PRO A 224 25.76 -2.82 5.58
C PRO A 224 24.68 -3.82 5.12
N PRO A 225 24.91 -4.57 4.03
CA PRO A 225 23.99 -5.62 3.59
C PRO A 225 23.91 -6.75 4.62
N GLY A 226 22.79 -7.45 4.68
CA GLY A 226 22.59 -8.57 5.59
C GLY A 226 22.12 -8.23 7.01
N ASN A 227 21.87 -6.94 7.30
CA ASN A 227 21.38 -6.51 8.63
C ASN A 227 19.86 -6.32 8.75
N GLY A 228 19.08 -6.81 7.78
CA GLY A 228 17.62 -6.88 7.91
C GLY A 228 16.85 -5.57 7.66
N LYS A 229 17.40 -4.63 6.87
CA LYS A 229 16.72 -3.37 6.49
C LYS A 229 15.31 -3.60 5.90
N THR A 230 15.20 -4.52 4.95
CA THR A 230 13.92 -4.93 4.33
C THR A 230 12.97 -5.51 5.38
N SER A 231 13.48 -6.35 6.29
CA SER A 231 12.67 -6.92 7.37
C SER A 231 12.15 -5.85 8.33
N LEU A 232 12.98 -4.87 8.70
CA LEU A 232 12.54 -3.73 9.52
C LEU A 232 11.41 -2.95 8.81
N ALA A 233 11.57 -2.65 7.53
CA ALA A 233 10.57 -1.93 6.73
C ALA A 233 9.20 -2.64 6.68
N GLU A 234 9.18 -3.97 6.55
CA GLU A 234 7.94 -4.75 6.58
C GLU A 234 7.19 -4.65 7.94
N ARG A 235 7.92 -4.58 9.06
CA ARG A 235 7.31 -4.47 10.40
C ARG A 235 6.80 -3.07 10.68
N ILE A 236 7.41 -2.05 10.07
CA ILE A 236 6.92 -0.67 10.12
C ILE A 236 5.47 -0.60 9.64
N THR A 237 5.12 -1.23 8.51
CA THR A 237 3.74 -1.21 7.99
C THR A 237 2.74 -1.82 8.97
N LYS A 238 3.09 -2.96 9.59
CA LYS A 238 2.22 -3.66 10.54
C LYS A 238 1.84 -2.79 11.75
N SER A 239 2.70 -1.84 12.13
CA SER A 239 2.44 -0.96 13.28
C SER A 239 1.25 0.01 13.08
N PHE A 240 0.81 0.26 11.83
CA PHE A 240 -0.31 1.14 11.53
C PHE A 240 -1.69 0.45 11.57
N GLY A 241 -1.72 -0.84 11.93
CA GLY A 241 -2.91 -1.66 11.99
C GLY A 241 -3.16 -2.48 10.73
N ASP A 242 -4.05 -3.47 10.85
CA ASP A 242 -3.92 -4.69 10.04
C ASP A 242 -4.51 -4.60 8.63
N SER A 243 -5.55 -3.80 8.40
CA SER A 243 -6.24 -3.77 7.10
C SER A 243 -6.78 -2.42 6.66
N ILE A 244 -7.05 -2.33 5.35
CA ILE A 244 -7.74 -1.23 4.66
C ILE A 244 -8.67 -1.79 3.57
N TRP A 245 -9.60 -0.98 3.11
CA TRP A 245 -10.42 -1.21 1.92
C TRP A 245 -9.87 -0.44 0.73
N VAL A 246 -9.69 -1.14 -0.39
CA VAL A 246 -9.26 -0.56 -1.67
C VAL A 246 -10.25 -0.95 -2.77
N PRO A 247 -10.61 -0.06 -3.69
CA PRO A 247 -11.44 -0.43 -4.82
C PRO A 247 -10.66 -1.34 -5.78
N ARG A 248 -11.36 -2.25 -6.46
CA ARG A 248 -10.72 -3.12 -7.45
C ARG A 248 -10.19 -2.32 -8.65
N ALA A 249 -10.98 -1.36 -9.11
CA ALA A 249 -10.61 -0.38 -10.12
C ALA A 249 -11.21 0.98 -9.78
N ILE A 250 -10.57 2.04 -10.26
CA ILE A 250 -11.09 3.39 -10.20
C ILE A 250 -11.43 3.88 -11.61
N VAL A 251 -12.35 4.85 -11.70
CA VAL A 251 -12.62 5.59 -12.94
C VAL A 251 -12.28 7.06 -12.74
N ALA A 252 -11.53 7.61 -13.67
CA ALA A 252 -11.17 9.02 -13.69
C ALA A 252 -11.24 9.54 -15.12
N ALA A 253 -11.98 10.64 -15.31
CA ALA A 253 -12.12 11.28 -16.62
C ALA A 253 -12.62 10.34 -17.75
N GLY A 254 -13.38 9.30 -17.40
CA GLY A 254 -13.90 8.27 -18.33
C GLY A 254 -12.96 7.09 -18.58
N GLU A 255 -11.77 7.08 -17.98
CA GLU A 255 -10.78 6.00 -18.12
C GLU A 255 -10.76 5.13 -16.87
N ILE A 256 -10.63 3.82 -17.07
CA ILE A 256 -10.60 2.83 -16.00
C ILE A 256 -9.15 2.47 -15.68
N VAL A 257 -8.78 2.60 -14.40
CA VAL A 257 -7.47 2.22 -13.87
C VAL A 257 -7.63 1.10 -12.85
N ARG A 258 -7.00 -0.04 -13.06
CA ARG A 258 -6.97 -1.13 -12.08
C ARG A 258 -6.08 -0.74 -10.92
N LEU A 259 -6.63 -0.82 -9.70
CA LEU A 259 -5.92 -0.46 -8.49
C LEU A 259 -5.55 -1.69 -7.66
N TYR A 260 -6.51 -2.59 -7.43
CA TYR A 260 -6.22 -3.83 -6.74
C TYR A 260 -5.38 -4.76 -7.62
N ASP A 261 -4.23 -5.17 -7.10
CA ASP A 261 -3.32 -6.11 -7.74
C ASP A 261 -3.13 -7.34 -6.85
N PRO A 262 -3.65 -8.52 -7.23
CA PRO A 262 -3.55 -9.73 -6.40
C PRO A 262 -2.11 -10.25 -6.24
N ASN A 263 -1.15 -9.77 -7.04
CA ASN A 263 0.26 -10.13 -6.87
C ASN A 263 0.97 -9.25 -5.83
N ARG A 264 0.38 -8.11 -5.47
CA ARG A 264 0.97 -7.13 -4.54
C ARG A 264 0.15 -6.92 -3.28
N HIS A 265 -1.16 -7.06 -3.36
CA HIS A 265 -2.08 -6.95 -2.24
C HIS A 265 -2.46 -8.33 -1.70
N LYS A 266 -2.51 -8.45 -0.38
CA LYS A 266 -2.95 -9.66 0.32
C LYS A 266 -4.34 -9.43 0.88
N LEU A 267 -5.26 -10.36 0.66
CA LEU A 267 -6.62 -10.27 1.21
C LEU A 267 -6.60 -10.38 2.73
N PHE A 268 -7.35 -9.52 3.42
CA PHE A 268 -7.53 -9.62 4.86
C PHE A 268 -8.69 -10.60 5.15
N ASN A 269 -8.41 -11.71 5.85
CA ASN A 269 -9.36 -12.80 6.16
C ASN A 269 -9.95 -13.57 4.94
N GLY A 270 -9.28 -13.55 3.80
CA GLY A 270 -9.70 -14.27 2.59
C GLY A 270 -10.93 -13.68 1.89
N GLU A 271 -11.51 -14.40 0.92
CA GLU A 271 -12.75 -13.99 0.24
C GLU A 271 -13.97 -14.33 1.11
N ALA A 272 -14.15 -13.67 2.25
CA ALA A 272 -15.39 -13.81 3.01
C ALA A 272 -16.58 -13.31 2.14
N PRO A 273 -17.72 -14.02 2.13
CA PRO A 273 -18.92 -13.50 1.49
C PRO A 273 -19.32 -12.19 2.19
N TRP A 274 -19.58 -11.21 1.36
CA TRP A 274 -19.77 -9.83 1.75
C TRP A 274 -21.08 -9.77 2.52
N GLY A 275 -21.12 -9.08 3.65
CA GLY A 275 -22.42 -8.69 4.21
C GLY A 275 -23.16 -7.85 3.18
N ASP A 276 -24.49 -7.96 3.11
CA ASP A 276 -25.31 -7.24 2.10
C ASP A 276 -25.07 -5.71 2.11
N ASP A 277 -24.58 -5.17 3.23
CA ASP A 277 -24.29 -3.76 3.45
C ASP A 277 -22.92 -3.28 2.93
N VAL A 278 -22.03 -4.19 2.50
CA VAL A 278 -20.67 -3.84 2.04
C VAL A 278 -20.63 -3.74 0.51
N ASP A 279 -20.11 -2.61 0.00
CA ASP A 279 -20.03 -2.34 -1.43
C ASP A 279 -19.08 -3.30 -2.16
N GLY A 280 -19.65 -4.20 -2.97
CA GLY A 280 -19.01 -5.22 -3.81
C GLY A 280 -17.82 -4.78 -4.68
N ARG A 281 -17.63 -3.47 -4.88
CA ARG A 281 -16.53 -2.88 -5.64
C ARG A 281 -15.20 -2.82 -4.88
N TRP A 282 -15.23 -3.00 -3.56
CA TRP A 282 -14.10 -2.76 -2.65
C TRP A 282 -13.56 -4.03 -2.01
N VAL A 283 -12.26 -4.25 -2.05
CA VAL A 283 -11.66 -5.42 -1.41
C VAL A 283 -10.92 -5.01 -0.13
N GLN A 284 -11.15 -5.77 0.94
CA GLN A 284 -10.39 -5.60 2.17
C GLN A 284 -9.04 -6.33 2.05
N ILE A 285 -7.96 -5.58 2.23
CA ILE A 285 -6.60 -6.09 2.13
C ILE A 285 -5.84 -5.85 3.43
N GLU A 286 -4.83 -6.67 3.68
CA GLU A 286 -3.78 -6.30 4.61
C GLU A 286 -3.19 -4.95 4.18
N ARG A 287 -2.85 -4.09 5.14
CA ARG A 287 -2.27 -2.78 4.82
C ARG A 287 -1.06 -2.96 3.88
N PRO A 288 -1.04 -2.29 2.72
CA PRO A 288 -0.11 -2.66 1.65
C PRO A 288 1.33 -2.30 2.04
N THR A 289 2.23 -3.25 1.79
CA THR A 289 3.68 -2.99 1.71
C THR A 289 4.10 -3.28 0.29
N ILE A 290 4.25 -2.22 -0.52
CA ILE A 290 4.66 -2.34 -1.91
C ILE A 290 6.17 -2.16 -1.96
N THR A 291 6.87 -3.17 -2.46
CA THR A 291 8.33 -3.14 -2.59
C THR A 291 8.73 -2.98 -4.05
N ALA A 292 9.79 -2.21 -4.29
CA ALA A 292 10.50 -2.12 -5.55
C ALA A 292 12.01 -2.12 -5.31
N GLY A 293 12.77 -2.89 -6.08
CA GLY A 293 14.22 -3.00 -5.98
C GLY A 293 14.96 -2.30 -7.12
N GLY A 294 16.08 -2.90 -7.55
CA GLY A 294 16.89 -2.42 -8.68
C GLY A 294 16.17 -2.43 -10.05
N GLU A 295 15.04 -3.13 -10.14
CA GLU A 295 14.18 -3.20 -11.33
C GLU A 295 13.27 -1.98 -11.51
N LEU A 296 13.19 -1.09 -10.51
CA LEU A 296 12.36 0.11 -10.55
C LEU A 296 12.72 1.02 -11.73
N ARG A 297 11.70 1.47 -12.46
CA ARG A 297 11.77 2.43 -13.57
C ARG A 297 10.75 3.54 -13.40
N MET A 298 10.95 4.66 -14.10
CA MET A 298 9.98 5.76 -14.13
C MET A 298 8.59 5.34 -14.60
N ASP A 299 8.50 4.42 -15.58
CA ASP A 299 7.23 3.87 -16.05
C ASP A 299 6.41 3.16 -14.94
N ASN A 300 7.06 2.69 -13.87
CA ASN A 300 6.35 2.08 -12.73
C ASN A 300 5.65 3.12 -11.83
N LEU A 301 5.97 4.40 -12.03
CA LEU A 301 5.45 5.54 -11.29
C LEU A 301 4.38 6.31 -12.08
N GLU A 302 4.05 5.85 -13.28
CA GLU A 302 2.98 6.42 -14.12
C GLU A 302 1.91 5.37 -14.39
N VAL A 303 0.70 5.82 -14.80
CA VAL A 303 -0.35 4.89 -15.21
C VAL A 303 0.10 4.20 -16.50
N SER A 304 0.22 2.87 -16.44
CA SER A 304 0.66 2.09 -17.60
C SER A 304 -0.53 1.47 -18.32
N TYR A 305 -0.49 1.46 -19.65
CA TYR A 305 -1.58 0.96 -20.47
C TYR A 305 -1.15 -0.28 -21.26
N ILE A 306 -1.92 -1.36 -21.13
CA ILE A 306 -1.73 -2.51 -22.00
C ILE A 306 -2.24 -2.12 -23.39
N ARG A 307 -1.39 -2.28 -24.42
CA ARG A 307 -1.71 -1.89 -25.81
C ARG A 307 -3.07 -2.43 -26.23
N ASN A 308 -3.89 -1.56 -26.81
CA ASN A 308 -5.23 -1.85 -27.34
C ASN A 308 -6.24 -2.38 -26.30
N SER A 309 -5.94 -2.28 -25.00
CA SER A 309 -6.86 -2.73 -23.96
C SER A 309 -7.79 -1.62 -23.50
N GLY A 310 -7.37 -0.34 -23.58
CA GLY A 310 -8.09 0.80 -23.00
C GLY A 310 -8.21 0.73 -21.48
N VAL A 311 -7.33 -0.03 -20.82
CA VAL A 311 -7.30 -0.21 -19.36
C VAL A 311 -5.94 0.23 -18.82
N GLY A 312 -5.96 1.18 -17.90
CA GLY A 312 -4.79 1.59 -17.16
C GLY A 312 -4.49 0.67 -15.98
N GLU A 313 -3.23 0.57 -15.62
CA GLU A 313 -2.73 -0.09 -14.41
C GLU A 313 -2.15 0.98 -13.48
N ALA A 314 -2.61 1.00 -12.23
CA ALA A 314 -2.16 1.95 -11.24
C ALA A 314 -0.65 1.82 -10.96
N PRO A 315 0.07 2.94 -10.78
CA PRO A 315 1.49 2.93 -10.42
C PRO A 315 1.70 2.48 -8.96
N LEU A 316 2.97 2.25 -8.61
CA LEU A 316 3.35 1.66 -7.32
C LEU A 316 2.90 2.49 -6.11
N GLN A 317 3.07 3.82 -6.17
CA GLN A 317 2.65 4.74 -5.11
C GLN A 317 1.14 4.71 -4.88
N LEU A 318 0.36 4.66 -5.97
CA LEU A 318 -1.10 4.63 -5.90
C LEU A 318 -1.59 3.33 -5.25
N LYS A 319 -0.92 2.20 -5.55
CA LYS A 319 -1.15 0.89 -4.91
C LYS A 319 -0.68 0.86 -3.45
N ALA A 320 0.31 1.67 -3.07
CA ALA A 320 0.87 1.71 -1.72
C ALA A 320 0.10 2.61 -0.74
N ASN A 321 -0.87 3.39 -1.21
CA ASN A 321 -1.65 4.33 -0.40
C ASN A 321 -2.21 3.70 0.88
N CYS A 322 -2.21 4.49 1.95
CA CYS A 322 -2.51 4.07 3.32
C CYS A 322 -1.56 2.98 3.86
N GLY A 323 -0.44 2.70 3.22
CA GLY A 323 0.54 1.71 3.65
C GLY A 323 1.96 2.22 3.52
N THR A 324 2.83 1.38 2.98
CA THR A 324 4.26 1.66 2.85
C THR A 324 4.72 1.37 1.42
N LEU A 325 5.55 2.26 0.88
CA LEU A 325 6.32 2.05 -0.34
C LEU A 325 7.79 1.90 0.03
N LEU A 326 8.31 0.68 -0.11
CA LEU A 326 9.71 0.35 0.16
C LEU A 326 10.51 0.35 -1.15
N ILE A 327 11.47 1.25 -1.24
CA ILE A 327 12.47 1.27 -2.31
C ILE A 327 13.74 0.61 -1.78
N ASP A 328 13.93 -0.65 -2.14
CA ASP A 328 15.09 -1.45 -1.73
C ASP A 328 16.27 -1.29 -2.68
N ASP A 329 17.48 -1.51 -2.16
CA ASP A 329 18.73 -1.27 -2.86
C ASP A 329 18.79 0.11 -3.55
N PHE A 330 18.29 1.14 -2.87
CA PHE A 330 18.25 2.50 -3.37
C PHE A 330 19.67 3.01 -3.70
N GLY A 331 19.82 3.54 -4.91
CA GLY A 331 21.10 3.89 -5.52
C GLY A 331 21.70 2.82 -6.44
N ARG A 332 21.00 1.69 -6.64
CA ARG A 332 21.40 0.63 -7.60
C ARG A 332 20.41 0.43 -8.73
N GLN A 333 19.46 1.36 -8.88
CA GLN A 333 18.47 1.36 -9.97
C GLN A 333 19.15 1.73 -11.30
N ARG A 334 18.48 1.37 -12.41
CA ARG A 334 18.94 1.75 -13.76
C ARG A 334 18.76 3.23 -14.06
N MET A 335 17.71 3.84 -13.51
CA MET A 335 17.43 5.26 -13.64
C MET A 335 18.28 6.07 -12.67
N ALA A 336 18.48 7.34 -12.98
CA ALA A 336 19.23 8.23 -12.11
C ALA A 336 18.41 8.56 -10.84
N ILE A 337 19.09 8.67 -9.71
CA ILE A 337 18.44 8.87 -8.39
C ILE A 337 17.74 10.23 -8.33
N ASP A 338 18.37 11.26 -8.89
CA ASP A 338 17.87 12.62 -8.99
C ASP A 338 16.57 12.68 -9.81
N GLU A 339 16.46 11.92 -10.90
CA GLU A 339 15.24 11.82 -11.70
C GLU A 339 14.04 11.33 -10.87
N LEU A 340 14.22 10.23 -10.14
CA LEU A 340 13.20 9.68 -9.24
C LEU A 340 12.78 10.69 -8.16
N LEU A 341 13.75 11.33 -7.54
CA LEU A 341 13.48 12.26 -6.43
C LEU A 341 12.85 13.56 -6.92
N ASN A 342 13.28 14.09 -8.07
CA ASN A 342 12.66 15.25 -8.71
C ASN A 342 11.19 15.00 -8.99
N ARG A 343 10.84 13.80 -9.48
CA ARG A 343 9.44 13.40 -9.70
C ARG A 343 8.61 13.36 -8.42
N TRP A 344 9.25 13.14 -7.27
CA TRP A 344 8.59 13.05 -5.97
C TRP A 344 8.75 14.27 -5.06
N ILE A 345 9.31 15.39 -5.56
CA ILE A 345 9.35 16.65 -4.79
C ILE A 345 7.94 17.04 -4.32
N VAL A 346 7.00 17.15 -5.26
CA VAL A 346 5.62 17.56 -4.98
C VAL A 346 4.88 16.51 -4.14
N PRO A 347 4.87 15.21 -4.50
CA PRO A 347 4.27 14.17 -3.68
C PRO A 347 4.74 14.12 -2.22
N LEU A 348 6.06 14.25 -1.98
CA LEU A 348 6.64 14.22 -0.64
C LEU A 348 6.27 15.47 0.19
N GLU A 349 6.10 16.62 -0.45
CA GLU A 349 5.76 17.88 0.23
C GLU A 349 4.25 18.06 0.42
N GLN A 350 3.46 17.79 -0.62
CA GLN A 350 2.05 18.14 -0.71
C GLN A 350 1.09 16.96 -0.52
N ARG A 351 1.61 15.72 -0.38
CA ARG A 351 0.82 14.49 -0.14
C ARG A 351 -0.22 14.17 -1.21
N HIS A 352 0.04 14.62 -2.44
CA HIS A 352 -0.70 14.21 -3.62
C HIS A 352 0.23 14.11 -4.80
N ASP A 353 -0.16 13.27 -5.74
CA ASP A 353 0.57 13.04 -6.97
C ASP A 353 -0.29 13.41 -8.18
N PHE A 354 0.38 13.78 -9.28
CA PHE A 354 -0.25 14.05 -10.56
C PHE A 354 0.11 12.93 -11.52
N LEU A 355 -0.90 12.28 -12.07
CA LEU A 355 -0.73 11.17 -13.02
C LEU A 355 -1.36 11.53 -14.36
N HIS A 356 -0.67 11.16 -15.43
CA HIS A 356 -1.19 11.30 -16.79
C HIS A 356 -2.00 10.06 -17.16
N LEU A 357 -3.14 10.30 -17.80
CA LEU A 357 -3.97 9.27 -18.42
C LEU A 357 -3.68 9.15 -19.92
N GLU A 358 -4.17 8.10 -20.57
CA GLU A 358 -3.95 7.82 -22.00
C GLU A 358 -4.57 8.91 -22.88
N SER A 359 -5.64 9.57 -22.42
CA SER A 359 -6.22 10.74 -23.09
C SER A 359 -5.34 12.00 -23.04
N GLY A 360 -4.23 11.99 -22.30
CA GLY A 360 -3.40 13.17 -22.01
C GLY A 360 -3.94 14.05 -20.87
N ARG A 361 -5.09 13.71 -20.30
CA ARG A 361 -5.61 14.37 -19.09
C ARG A 361 -4.73 14.06 -17.89
N MET A 362 -4.65 15.03 -17.00
CA MET A 362 -3.96 14.90 -15.72
C MET A 362 -4.98 14.73 -14.61
N ILE A 363 -4.72 13.80 -13.70
CA ILE A 363 -5.53 13.60 -12.49
C ILE A 363 -4.67 13.81 -11.25
N GLN A 364 -5.28 14.32 -10.19
CA GLN A 364 -4.66 14.42 -8.89
C GLN A 364 -5.10 13.24 -8.02
N VAL A 365 -4.14 12.49 -7.50
CA VAL A 365 -4.36 11.29 -6.68
C VAL A 365 -3.69 11.46 -5.31
N PRO A 366 -4.15 10.76 -4.26
CA PRO A 366 -3.53 10.86 -2.95
C PRO A 366 -2.16 10.18 -2.94
N PHE A 367 -1.27 10.71 -2.10
CA PHE A 367 0.06 10.17 -1.82
C PHE A 367 0.23 10.04 -0.29
N ASP A 368 -0.52 9.10 0.28
CA ASP A 368 -0.67 8.84 1.71
C ASP A 368 -0.04 7.50 2.11
N GLU A 369 1.17 7.27 1.64
CA GLU A 369 2.04 6.18 2.05
C GLU A 369 3.26 6.68 2.83
N LEU A 370 3.86 5.77 3.58
CA LEU A 370 5.16 5.97 4.18
C LEU A 370 6.22 5.48 3.20
N ILE A 371 7.03 6.39 2.65
CA ILE A 371 8.17 5.98 1.82
C ILE A 371 9.34 5.57 2.70
N ILE A 372 9.90 4.40 2.43
CA ILE A 372 11.11 3.90 3.06
C ILE A 372 12.15 3.63 1.98
N PHE A 373 13.29 4.29 2.07
CA PHE A 373 14.44 4.03 1.21
C PHE A 373 15.42 3.12 1.95
N SER A 374 15.68 1.92 1.43
CA SER A 374 16.69 1.00 1.96
C SER A 374 17.93 1.06 1.08
N SER A 375 19.10 1.35 1.64
CA SER A 375 20.37 1.39 0.89
C SER A 375 21.53 0.78 1.65
N ASN A 376 22.54 0.33 0.89
CA ASN A 376 23.85 -0.03 1.43
C ASN A 376 24.83 1.15 1.43
N LEU A 377 24.45 2.28 0.81
CA LEU A 377 25.26 3.50 0.71
C LEU A 377 24.79 4.52 1.76
N GLU A 378 25.68 5.44 2.15
CA GLU A 378 25.30 6.53 3.02
C GLU A 378 24.37 7.51 2.28
N PRO A 379 23.33 8.07 2.93
CA PRO A 379 22.41 9.00 2.30
C PRO A 379 23.08 10.23 1.66
N ARG A 380 24.22 10.67 2.19
CA ARG A 380 24.99 11.82 1.68
C ARG A 380 25.66 11.53 0.33
N ASP A 381 25.93 10.26 0.04
CA ASP A 381 26.54 9.84 -1.22
C ASP A 381 25.51 9.62 -2.32
N LEU A 382 24.23 9.57 -1.95
CA LEU A 382 23.12 9.30 -2.87
C LEU A 382 22.51 10.58 -3.43
N VAL A 383 22.38 11.63 -2.60
CA VAL A 383 21.56 12.81 -2.88
C VAL A 383 22.10 14.07 -2.21
N ASP A 384 21.67 15.23 -2.71
CA ASP A 384 22.03 16.51 -2.11
C ASP A 384 21.31 16.80 -0.77
N ASP A 385 21.81 17.82 -0.06
CA ASP A 385 21.25 18.28 1.21
C ASP A 385 19.82 18.81 1.09
N ALA A 386 19.41 19.32 -0.08
CA ALA A 386 18.06 19.86 -0.27
C ALA A 386 17.02 18.72 -0.24
N PHE A 387 17.32 17.58 -0.86
CA PHE A 387 16.50 16.38 -0.82
C PHE A 387 16.51 15.70 0.55
N LEU A 388 17.67 15.60 1.20
CA LEU A 388 17.75 15.01 2.54
C LEU A 388 16.86 15.74 3.55
N ARG A 389 16.56 17.03 3.37
CA ARG A 389 15.61 17.76 4.23
C ARG A 389 14.17 17.26 4.12
N ARG A 390 13.77 16.69 2.98
CA ARG A 390 12.42 16.16 2.72
C ARG A 390 12.20 14.78 3.34
N ILE A 391 13.29 14.03 3.56
CA ILE A 391 13.30 12.71 4.20
C ILE A 391 14.07 12.85 5.52
N PRO A 392 13.46 13.39 6.58
CA PRO A 392 14.20 13.84 7.76
C PRO A 392 14.87 12.71 8.54
N TYR A 393 14.29 11.51 8.53
CA TYR A 393 14.79 10.38 9.31
C TYR A 393 15.81 9.58 8.50
N LYS A 394 17.03 9.44 9.04
CA LYS A 394 18.08 8.55 8.53
C LYS A 394 18.47 7.63 9.66
N ILE A 395 18.10 6.35 9.54
CA ILE A 395 18.28 5.35 10.57
C ILE A 395 19.35 4.39 10.07
N GLU A 396 20.48 4.39 10.78
CA GLU A 396 21.57 3.48 10.52
C GLU A 396 21.25 2.10 11.12
N VAL A 397 21.29 1.07 10.29
CA VAL A 397 21.16 -0.33 10.67
C VAL A 397 22.57 -0.92 10.71
N ARG A 398 23.17 -0.78 11.89
CA ARG A 398 24.53 -1.23 12.20
C ARG A 398 24.65 -2.76 12.23
N ASP A 399 25.89 -3.21 12.33
CA ASP A 399 26.21 -4.60 12.66
C ASP A 399 25.83 -4.96 14.10
N PRO A 400 25.47 -6.23 14.34
CA PRO A 400 25.27 -6.71 15.70
C PRO A 400 26.57 -6.65 16.50
N SER A 401 26.46 -6.38 17.79
CA SER A 401 27.51 -6.71 18.75
C SER A 401 27.72 -8.23 18.81
N GLN A 402 28.85 -8.67 19.38
CA GLN A 402 29.10 -10.08 19.60
C GLN A 402 27.97 -10.72 20.45
N GLU A 403 27.52 -10.05 21.51
CA GLU A 403 26.43 -10.53 22.38
C GLU A 403 25.10 -10.64 21.63
N GLU A 404 24.75 -9.64 20.80
CA GLU A 404 23.56 -9.66 19.94
C GLU A 404 23.64 -10.83 18.95
N PHE A 405 24.82 -11.07 18.36
CA PHE A 405 25.07 -12.16 17.42
C PHE A 405 24.92 -13.55 18.07
N GLU A 406 25.52 -13.75 19.23
CA GLU A 406 25.45 -15.01 19.99
C GLU A 406 24.02 -15.34 20.39
N THR A 407 23.29 -14.36 20.92
CA THR A 407 21.89 -14.50 21.33
C THR A 407 21.03 -14.90 20.14
N LEU A 408 21.18 -14.20 19.01
CA LEU A 408 20.45 -14.50 17.79
C LEU A 408 20.78 -15.91 17.26
N PHE A 409 22.05 -16.31 17.29
CA PHE A 409 22.45 -17.64 16.85
C PHE A 409 21.82 -18.75 17.69
N GLN A 410 21.83 -18.60 19.01
CA GLN A 410 21.17 -19.55 19.91
C GLN A 410 19.66 -19.62 19.66
N LYS A 411 19.02 -18.46 19.47
CA LYS A 411 17.59 -18.37 19.15
C LYS A 411 17.25 -19.09 17.84
N VAL A 412 17.97 -18.78 16.76
CA VAL A 412 17.75 -19.39 15.44
C VAL A 412 17.96 -20.90 15.49
N ALA A 413 19.03 -21.36 16.13
CA ALA A 413 19.29 -22.80 16.29
C ALA A 413 18.15 -23.48 17.05
N LYS A 414 17.67 -22.88 18.14
CA LYS A 414 16.55 -23.40 18.93
C LYS A 414 15.24 -23.44 18.12
N ASP A 415 14.93 -22.39 17.38
CA ASP A 415 13.73 -22.30 16.53
C ASP A 415 13.74 -23.36 15.42
N TRP A 416 14.93 -23.77 14.97
CA TRP A 416 15.14 -24.84 13.99
C TRP A 416 15.41 -26.21 14.63
N GLU A 417 15.16 -26.34 15.94
CA GLU A 417 15.29 -27.58 16.71
C GLU A 417 16.70 -28.19 16.74
N PHE A 418 17.73 -27.36 16.59
CA PHE A 418 19.12 -27.76 16.74
C PHE A 418 19.56 -27.80 18.21
N ARG A 419 20.35 -28.81 18.54
CA ARG A 419 21.15 -28.82 19.78
C ARG A 419 22.51 -28.18 19.49
N ILE A 420 22.95 -27.27 20.35
CA ILE A 420 24.29 -26.66 20.22
C ILE A 420 25.24 -27.39 21.16
N GLU A 421 26.35 -27.90 20.62
CA GLU A 421 27.39 -28.52 21.43
C GLU A 421 28.14 -27.45 22.26
N PRO A 422 28.51 -27.73 23.53
CA PRO A 422 29.16 -26.76 24.40
C PRO A 422 30.45 -26.18 23.78
N GLY A 423 30.61 -24.85 23.86
CA GLY A 423 31.80 -24.16 23.36
C GLY A 423 31.89 -23.96 21.84
N VAL A 424 30.93 -24.49 21.05
CA VAL A 424 30.97 -24.35 19.58
C VAL A 424 30.76 -22.90 19.13
N ILE A 425 29.94 -22.12 19.84
CA ILE A 425 29.73 -20.70 19.52
C ILE A 425 31.02 -19.90 19.75
N ASP A 426 31.67 -20.10 20.90
CA ASP A 426 32.95 -19.43 21.21
C ASP A 426 34.02 -19.81 20.17
N TYR A 427 34.11 -21.10 19.82
CA TYR A 427 34.98 -21.59 18.76
C TYR A 427 34.71 -20.91 17.42
N MET A 428 33.44 -20.86 17.01
CA MET A 428 33.00 -20.21 15.77
C MET A 428 33.42 -18.74 15.73
N ILE A 429 33.19 -18.01 16.82
CA ILE A 429 33.50 -16.58 16.91
C ILE A 429 35.01 -16.33 16.86
N GLN A 430 35.78 -17.06 17.66
CA GLN A 430 37.22 -16.89 17.71
C GLN A 430 37.88 -17.25 16.38
N LYS A 431 37.53 -18.40 15.80
CA LYS A 431 38.16 -18.90 14.58
C LYS A 431 37.72 -18.14 13.34
N HIS A 432 36.41 -17.94 13.15
CA HIS A 432 35.86 -17.51 11.86
C HIS A 432 35.41 -16.04 11.80
N TYR A 433 35.34 -15.37 12.95
CA TYR A 433 35.06 -13.93 13.00
C TYR A 433 36.29 -13.14 13.42
N LEU A 434 36.72 -13.30 14.67
CA LEU A 434 37.80 -12.49 15.23
C LEU A 434 39.16 -12.81 14.60
N GLY A 435 39.46 -14.09 14.36
CA GLY A 435 40.73 -14.53 13.77
C GLY A 435 41.02 -14.02 12.36
N ILE A 436 39.99 -13.55 11.64
CA ILE A 436 40.10 -13.02 10.27
C ILE A 436 39.41 -11.65 10.12
N GLU A 437 39.12 -10.97 11.22
CA GLU A 437 38.45 -9.66 11.27
C GLU A 437 37.15 -9.58 10.43
N ARG A 438 36.39 -10.68 10.36
CA ARG A 438 35.13 -10.73 9.62
C ARG A 438 34.05 -9.97 10.42
N PRO A 439 33.30 -9.06 9.78
CA PRO A 439 32.20 -8.36 10.45
C PRO A 439 31.06 -9.32 10.76
N PHE A 440 30.40 -9.12 11.90
CA PHE A 440 29.14 -9.79 12.20
C PHE A 440 28.01 -9.19 11.36
N ARG A 441 27.06 -10.02 10.91
CA ARG A 441 25.83 -9.57 10.25
C ARG A 441 24.64 -10.33 10.83
N PHE A 442 23.49 -9.68 10.96
CA PHE A 442 22.27 -10.32 11.48
C PHE A 442 21.78 -11.49 10.60
N CYS A 443 22.16 -11.57 9.32
CA CYS A 443 21.81 -12.68 8.44
C CYS A 443 22.65 -13.95 8.67
N HIS A 444 23.90 -13.83 9.13
CA HIS A 444 24.80 -14.98 9.18
C HIS A 444 24.27 -16.13 10.04
N PRO A 445 23.68 -15.93 11.25
CA PRO A 445 23.19 -17.05 12.03
C PRO A 445 22.18 -17.92 11.29
N ARG A 446 21.22 -17.30 10.60
CA ARG A 446 20.23 -18.02 9.79
C ARG A 446 20.87 -18.73 8.61
N ASP A 447 21.78 -18.07 7.90
CA ASP A 447 22.40 -18.65 6.72
C ASP A 447 23.34 -19.81 7.09
N LEU A 448 24.09 -19.69 8.19
CA LEU A 448 24.96 -20.74 8.71
C LEU A 448 24.15 -21.95 9.20
N ILE A 449 23.10 -21.74 10.00
CA ILE A 449 22.21 -22.83 10.44
C ILE A 449 21.55 -23.51 9.24
N ARG A 450 21.18 -22.75 8.19
CA ARG A 450 20.67 -23.34 6.94
C ARG A 450 21.71 -24.23 6.24
N GLN A 451 22.98 -23.83 6.19
CA GLN A 451 24.04 -24.69 5.64
C GLN A 451 24.19 -25.99 6.44
N ILE A 452 24.13 -25.89 7.78
CA ILE A 452 24.21 -27.05 8.67
C ILE A 452 22.98 -27.95 8.49
N GLU A 453 21.76 -27.39 8.40
CA GLU A 453 20.52 -28.13 8.13
C GLU A 453 20.62 -28.89 6.80
N ASN A 454 21.07 -28.24 5.73
CA ASN A 454 21.24 -28.90 4.44
C ASN A 454 22.20 -30.10 4.54
N ARG A 455 23.31 -29.96 5.27
CA ARG A 455 24.25 -31.06 5.54
C ARG A 455 23.59 -32.18 6.34
N CYS A 456 22.87 -31.84 7.41
CA CYS A 456 22.19 -32.81 8.26
C CYS A 456 21.14 -33.61 7.48
N THR A 457 20.30 -32.93 6.68
CA THR A 457 19.28 -33.58 5.86
C THR A 457 19.88 -34.41 4.72
N LEU A 458 20.95 -33.95 4.07
CA LEU A 458 21.58 -34.68 2.96
C LEU A 458 22.25 -35.98 3.43
N HIS A 459 22.81 -35.99 4.63
CA HIS A 459 23.61 -37.10 5.16
C HIS A 459 22.92 -37.87 6.29
N ASP A 460 21.63 -37.62 6.54
CA ASP A 460 20.84 -38.20 7.64
C ASP A 460 21.55 -38.08 9.02
N LEU A 461 22.19 -36.93 9.26
CA LEU A 461 22.88 -36.63 10.52
C LEU A 461 21.92 -36.00 11.54
N PRO A 462 22.17 -36.16 12.85
CA PRO A 462 21.38 -35.48 13.87
C PRO A 462 21.48 -33.96 13.73
N ARG A 463 20.40 -33.25 14.08
CA ARG A 463 20.35 -31.78 14.17
C ARG A 463 21.15 -31.26 15.37
N THR A 464 22.47 -31.29 15.23
CA THR A 464 23.42 -30.81 16.23
C THR A 464 24.42 -29.87 15.58
N VAL A 465 24.60 -28.68 16.14
CA VAL A 465 25.65 -27.73 15.75
C VAL A 465 26.96 -28.17 16.41
N THR A 466 27.83 -28.78 15.61
CA THR A 466 29.18 -29.23 16.01
C THR A 466 30.26 -28.33 15.40
N MET A 467 31.48 -28.39 15.91
CA MET A 467 32.61 -27.62 15.35
C MET A 467 32.86 -27.95 13.86
N ASP A 468 32.77 -29.22 13.50
CA ASP A 468 32.95 -29.69 12.12
C ASP A 468 31.82 -29.24 11.18
N ALA A 469 30.57 -29.20 11.67
CA ALA A 469 29.46 -28.66 10.91
C ALA A 469 29.60 -27.15 10.67
N VAL A 470 30.08 -26.41 11.68
CA VAL A 470 30.40 -24.99 11.57
C VAL A 470 31.51 -24.77 10.56
N ASP A 471 32.64 -25.46 10.68
CA ASP A 471 33.78 -25.29 9.76
C ASP A 471 33.36 -25.47 8.30
N GLN A 472 32.61 -26.54 8.00
CA GLN A 472 32.10 -26.78 6.65
C GLN A 472 31.08 -25.72 6.19
N ALA A 473 30.20 -25.25 7.08
CA ALA A 473 29.24 -24.20 6.75
C ALA A 473 29.95 -22.89 6.36
N PHE A 474 31.04 -22.55 7.06
CA PHE A 474 31.85 -21.37 6.75
C PHE A 474 32.63 -21.52 5.45
N GLU A 475 33.27 -22.68 5.24
CA GLU A 475 33.96 -22.98 3.98
C GLU A 475 33.01 -22.83 2.78
N ASN A 476 31.79 -23.36 2.87
CA ASN A 476 30.81 -23.26 1.80
C ASN A 476 30.29 -21.83 1.59
N TYR A 477 29.81 -21.19 2.66
CA TYR A 477 29.11 -19.91 2.57
C TYR A 477 30.05 -18.73 2.28
N PHE A 478 31.30 -18.81 2.72
CA PHE A 478 32.29 -17.74 2.56
C PHE A 478 33.44 -18.09 1.62
N SER A 479 33.30 -19.14 0.79
CA SER A 479 34.31 -19.68 -0.15
C SER A 479 34.93 -18.66 -1.14
N VAL A 480 34.39 -17.44 -1.25
CA VAL A 480 34.83 -16.40 -2.21
C VAL A 480 35.38 -15.15 -1.49
N MET A 481 35.67 -15.22 -0.19
CA MET A 481 36.26 -14.11 0.57
C MET A 481 37.69 -14.39 1.02
#